data_AF-A0A7C9RNE8-F1
#
_entry.id   AF-A0A7C9RNE8-F1
#
_cell.length_a   1.000
_cell.length_b   1.000
_cell.length_c   1.000
_cell.angle_alpha   90.00
_cell.angle_beta   90.00
_cell.angle_gamma   90.00
#
_symmetry.space_group_name_H-M   'P 1'
#
loop_
_entity.id
_entity.type
_entity.pdbx_description
1 polymer ?
#
loop_
_entity_poly.entity_id
_entity_poly.type
_entity_poly.pdbx_seq_one_letter_code
_entity_poly.pdbx_strand_id
1 'polypeptide(L)'
;MQNVNHDDSVRDMLVGILRSMWALITTDSNRKALIIMFHEQPLLKKEQTSWIIDTFHSVIEQIAELLEERVQRGELRPLNCRLMARQLSALFQSYLFERVFILGEHELSEDSKRYFLANIDFLLECWK
;
A
#
# COMPACT_ATOMS: atom_id res chain seq x y z
N MET A 1 9.05 7.10 -0.31
CA MET A 1 8.14 7.47 -1.41
C MET A 1 8.78 8.63 -2.17
N GLN A 2 9.20 8.47 -3.42
CA GLN A 2 9.75 9.58 -4.22
C GLN A 2 8.78 9.82 -5.39
N ASN A 3 8.25 11.05 -5.51
CA ASN A 3 7.22 11.54 -6.44
C ASN A 3 5.74 11.46 -6.00
N VAL A 4 5.41 11.95 -4.80
CA VAL A 4 4.03 12.43 -4.54
C VAL A 4 4.00 13.92 -4.86
N ASN A 5 3.28 14.32 -5.92
CA ASN A 5 3.12 15.72 -6.27
C ASN A 5 2.00 16.33 -5.39
N HIS A 6 2.33 17.35 -4.60
CA HIS A 6 1.39 17.91 -3.61
C HIS A 6 0.22 18.69 -4.24
N ASP A 7 0.28 18.98 -5.54
CA ASP A 7 -0.79 19.64 -6.30
C ASP A 7 -1.77 18.64 -6.94
N ASP A 8 -1.45 17.34 -6.92
CA ASP A 8 -2.33 16.31 -7.47
C ASP A 8 -3.60 16.17 -6.61
N SER A 9 -4.69 15.75 -7.26
CA SER A 9 -5.93 15.42 -6.55
C SER A 9 -5.69 14.29 -5.53
N VAL A 10 -6.48 14.23 -4.44
CA VAL A 10 -6.37 13.14 -3.46
C VAL A 10 -6.46 11.77 -4.14
N ARG A 11 -7.28 11.64 -5.19
CA ARG A 11 -7.40 10.40 -5.96
C ARG A 11 -6.08 10.03 -6.64
N ASP A 12 -5.46 10.97 -7.34
CA ASP A 12 -4.22 10.73 -8.07
C ASP A 12 -3.06 10.44 -7.10
N MET A 13 -3.04 11.11 -5.95
CA MET A 13 -2.12 10.80 -4.85
C MET A 13 -2.26 9.34 -4.40
N LEU A 14 -3.47 8.86 -4.11
CA LEU A 14 -3.71 7.47 -3.69
C LEU A 14 -3.30 6.46 -4.78
N VAL A 15 -3.58 6.77 -6.05
CA VAL A 15 -3.13 5.95 -7.19
C VAL A 15 -1.61 5.90 -7.26
N GLY A 16 -0.93 7.03 -7.07
CA GLY A 16 0.53 7.13 -7.04
C GLY A 16 1.15 6.31 -5.91
N ILE A 17 0.54 6.33 -4.74
CA ILE A 17 0.94 5.50 -3.59
C ILE A 17 0.88 4.01 -3.95
N LEU A 18 -0.26 3.52 -4.46
CA LEU A 18 -0.40 2.10 -4.82
C LEU A 18 0.57 1.67 -5.92
N ARG A 19 0.77 2.50 -6.94
CA ARG A 19 1.76 2.23 -8.01
C ARG A 19 3.17 2.14 -7.46
N SER A 20 3.53 3.03 -6.54
CA SER A 20 4.86 3.04 -5.90
C SER A 20 5.06 1.79 -5.04
N MET A 21 4.05 1.40 -4.26
CA MET A 21 4.09 0.19 -3.44
C MET A 21 4.20 -1.06 -4.32
N TRP A 22 3.42 -1.14 -5.41
CA TRP A 22 3.49 -2.24 -6.36
C TRP A 22 4.89 -2.35 -6.96
N ALA A 23 5.38 -1.26 -7.56
CA ALA A 23 6.69 -1.24 -8.21
C ALA A 23 7.82 -1.64 -7.25
N LEU A 24 7.77 -1.18 -5.99
CA LEU A 24 8.74 -1.56 -4.96
C LEU A 24 8.74 -3.07 -4.72
N ILE A 25 7.56 -3.66 -4.54
CA ILE A 25 7.42 -5.08 -4.16
C ILE A 25 7.66 -6.02 -5.33
N THR A 26 7.28 -5.64 -6.55
CA THR A 26 7.42 -6.51 -7.72
C THR A 26 8.78 -6.44 -8.41
N THR A 27 9.72 -5.62 -7.91
CA THR A 27 11.13 -5.77 -8.31
C THR A 27 11.59 -7.20 -8.04
N ASP A 28 12.40 -7.78 -8.95
CA ASP A 28 12.78 -9.20 -8.83
C ASP A 28 13.45 -9.53 -7.49
N SER A 29 14.31 -8.62 -6.99
CA SER A 29 14.95 -8.76 -5.68
C SER A 29 13.96 -8.73 -4.53
N ASN A 30 13.08 -7.72 -4.47
CA ASN A 30 12.17 -7.56 -3.34
C ASN A 30 11.07 -8.63 -3.35
N ARG A 31 10.58 -9.01 -4.53
CA ARG A 31 9.61 -10.08 -4.69
C ARG A 31 10.17 -11.41 -4.19
N LYS A 32 11.38 -11.79 -4.63
CA LYS A 32 12.03 -13.03 -4.18
C LYS A 32 12.29 -12.99 -2.68
N ALA A 33 12.79 -11.88 -2.15
CA ALA A 33 13.00 -11.71 -0.72
C ALA A 33 11.69 -11.89 0.06
N LEU A 34 10.60 -11.26 -0.36
CA LEU A 34 9.29 -11.40 0.28
C LEU A 34 8.75 -12.83 0.21
N ILE A 35 8.79 -13.47 -0.96
CA ILE A 35 8.38 -14.88 -1.12
C ILE A 35 9.15 -15.80 -0.19
N ILE A 36 10.48 -15.64 -0.12
CA ILE A 36 11.34 -16.42 0.80
C ILE A 36 10.94 -16.14 2.25
N MET A 37 10.76 -14.87 2.63
CA MET A 37 10.38 -14.52 4.00
C MET A 37 9.01 -15.09 4.40
N PHE A 38 8.06 -15.17 3.48
CA PHE A 38 6.75 -15.78 3.74
C PHE A 38 6.80 -17.31 3.78
N HIS A 39 7.49 -17.96 2.84
CA HIS A 39 7.60 -19.42 2.81
C HIS A 39 8.46 -19.98 3.94
N GLU A 40 9.58 -19.32 4.22
CA GLU A 40 10.55 -19.74 5.24
C GLU A 40 10.29 -19.04 6.59
N GLN A 41 9.07 -18.54 6.82
CA GLN A 41 8.71 -17.85 8.06
C GLN A 41 9.13 -18.61 9.33
N PRO A 42 9.00 -19.96 9.42
CA PRO A 42 9.46 -20.71 10.59
C PRO A 42 10.98 -20.70 10.79
N LEU A 43 11.76 -20.44 9.74
CA LEU A 43 13.22 -20.36 9.75
C LEU A 43 13.74 -18.95 9.99
N LEU A 44 12.87 -17.93 9.94
CA LEU A 44 13.24 -16.55 10.21
C LEU A 44 13.51 -16.34 11.70
N LYS A 45 14.58 -15.59 12.00
CA LYS A 45 14.84 -15.10 13.34
C LYS A 45 13.77 -14.08 13.72
N LYS A 46 13.45 -13.98 15.01
CA LYS A 46 12.50 -13.00 15.56
C LYS A 46 12.79 -11.57 15.06
N GLU A 47 14.06 -11.18 15.02
CA GLU A 47 14.49 -9.86 14.54
C GLU A 47 14.12 -9.61 13.08
N GLN A 48 14.21 -10.63 12.21
CA GLN A 48 13.84 -10.52 10.80
C GLN A 48 12.33 -10.38 10.65
N THR A 49 11.56 -11.15 11.42
CA THR A 49 10.09 -11.05 11.44
C THR A 49 9.62 -9.68 11.96
N SER A 50 10.27 -9.15 13.00
CA SER A 50 9.99 -7.81 13.52
C SER A 50 10.31 -6.72 12.50
N TRP A 51 11.45 -6.81 11.82
CA TRP A 51 11.83 -5.84 10.80
C TRP A 51 10.82 -5.73 9.66
N ILE A 52 10.21 -6.85 9.23
CA ILE A 52 9.15 -6.85 8.21
C ILE A 52 7.93 -6.07 8.70
N ILE A 53 7.48 -6.35 9.93
CA ILE A 53 6.31 -5.69 10.53
C ILE A 53 6.57 -4.19 10.66
N ASP A 54 7.76 -3.80 11.14
CA ASP A 54 8.14 -2.40 11.31
C ASP A 54 8.22 -1.65 9.98
N THR A 55 8.64 -2.34 8.92
CA THR A 55 8.62 -1.78 7.55
C THR A 55 7.19 -1.46 7.11
N PHE A 56 6.24 -2.38 7.31
CA PHE A 56 4.83 -2.13 6.98
C PHE A 56 4.24 -1.02 7.85
N HIS A 57 4.56 -0.98 9.14
CA HIS A 57 4.13 0.11 10.02
C HIS A 57 4.67 1.47 9.54
N SER A 58 5.94 1.56 9.17
CA SER A 58 6.53 2.81 8.65
C SER A 58 5.84 3.29 7.37
N VAL A 59 5.45 2.38 6.48
CA VAL A 59 4.68 2.73 5.28
C VAL A 59 3.29 3.25 5.63
N ILE A 60 2.61 2.62 6.60
CA ILE A 60 1.31 3.07 7.09
C ILE A 60 1.41 4.48 7.69
N GLU A 61 2.43 4.77 8.49
CA GLU A 61 2.62 6.12 9.06
C GLU A 61 2.88 7.16 7.96
N GLN A 62 3.73 6.87 6.97
CA GLN A 62 3.95 7.77 5.83
C GLN A 62 2.67 8.08 5.05
N ILE A 63 1.81 7.08 4.84
CA ILE A 63 0.50 7.29 4.20
C ILE A 63 -0.41 8.13 5.11
N ALA A 64 -0.38 7.91 6.42
CA ALA A 64 -1.18 8.66 7.38
C ALA A 64 -0.79 10.14 7.38
N GLU A 65 0.51 10.47 7.39
CA GLU A 65 1.03 11.84 7.30
C GLU A 65 0.52 12.55 6.03
N LEU A 66 0.59 11.87 4.87
CA LEU A 66 0.05 12.42 3.61
C LEU A 66 -1.46 12.67 3.69
N LEU A 67 -2.21 11.79 4.35
CA LEU A 67 -3.65 11.96 4.54
C LEU A 67 -3.98 13.11 5.50
N GLU A 68 -3.19 13.28 6.57
CA GLU A 68 -3.32 14.39 7.51
C GLU A 68 -3.16 15.75 6.82
N GLU A 69 -2.18 15.89 5.91
CA GLU A 69 -2.02 17.10 5.11
C GLU A 69 -3.29 17.41 4.28
N ARG A 70 -3.91 16.39 3.70
CA ARG A 70 -5.13 16.55 2.89
C ARG A 70 -6.36 16.89 3.74
N VAL A 71 -6.45 16.35 4.94
CA VAL A 71 -7.47 16.73 5.93
C VAL A 71 -7.30 18.20 6.35
N GLN A 72 -6.06 18.64 6.62
CA GLN A 72 -5.77 20.04 7.00
C GLN A 72 -6.11 21.03 5.89
N ARG A 73 -5.99 20.63 4.62
CA ARG A 73 -6.41 21.42 3.45
C ARG A 73 -7.93 21.41 3.20
N GLY A 74 -8.69 20.64 3.97
CA GLY A 74 -10.14 20.49 3.81
C GLY A 74 -10.54 19.64 2.60
N GLU A 75 -9.61 18.87 2.02
CA GLU A 75 -9.86 17.99 0.87
C GLU A 75 -10.47 16.64 1.29
N LEU A 76 -10.31 16.26 2.56
CA LEU A 76 -10.82 15.04 3.18
C LEU A 76 -11.51 15.36 4.51
N ARG A 77 -12.47 14.51 4.92
CA ARG A 77 -13.10 14.58 6.24
C ARG A 77 -12.07 14.36 7.35
N PRO A 78 -12.25 14.99 8.54
CA PRO A 78 -11.35 14.84 9.68
C PRO A 78 -11.55 13.49 10.40
N LEU A 79 -11.20 12.41 9.70
CA LEU A 79 -11.21 11.04 10.21
C LEU A 79 -9.84 10.68 10.80
N ASN A 80 -9.75 9.50 11.42
CA ASN A 80 -8.49 8.97 11.89
C ASN A 80 -7.60 8.56 10.69
N CYS A 81 -6.62 9.40 10.35
CA CYS A 81 -5.77 9.23 9.17
C CYS A 81 -4.93 7.94 9.23
N ARG A 82 -4.53 7.50 10.42
CA ARG A 82 -3.86 6.21 10.61
C ARG A 82 -4.77 5.03 10.27
N LEU A 83 -6.05 5.11 10.60
CA LEU A 83 -7.02 4.08 10.23
C LEU A 83 -7.28 4.08 8.72
N MET A 84 -7.39 5.26 8.09
CA MET A 84 -7.52 5.40 6.64
C MET A 84 -6.30 4.79 5.91
N ALA A 85 -5.09 5.08 6.38
CA ALA A 85 -3.85 4.52 5.85
C ALA A 85 -3.81 2.98 5.99
N ARG A 86 -4.30 2.44 7.11
CA ARG A 86 -4.45 0.99 7.30
C ARG A 86 -5.45 0.38 6.33
N GLN A 87 -6.59 1.03 6.08
CA GLN A 87 -7.59 0.56 5.11
C GLN A 87 -7.00 0.50 3.70
N LEU A 88 -6.30 1.56 3.25
CA LEU A 88 -5.60 1.57 1.96
C LEU A 88 -4.56 0.45 1.88
N SER A 89 -3.75 0.31 2.92
CA SER A 89 -2.69 -0.70 2.97
C SER A 89 -3.25 -2.12 2.95
N ALA A 90 -4.35 -2.37 3.66
CA ALA A 90 -5.00 -3.68 3.71
C ALA A 90 -5.53 -4.13 2.36
N LEU A 91 -6.11 -3.22 1.57
CA LEU A 91 -6.55 -3.51 0.19
C LEU A 91 -5.38 -3.98 -0.67
N PHE A 92 -4.26 -3.26 -0.58
CA PHE A 92 -3.06 -3.61 -1.33
C PHE A 92 -2.41 -4.91 -0.85
N GLN A 93 -2.34 -5.14 0.46
CA GLN A 93 -1.81 -6.37 1.05
C GLN A 93 -2.66 -7.59 0.69
N SER A 94 -3.99 -7.47 0.75
CA SER A 94 -4.93 -8.53 0.34
C SER A 94 -4.69 -8.91 -1.12
N TYR A 95 -4.56 -7.91 -2.00
CA TYR A 95 -4.30 -8.14 -3.41
C TYR A 95 -2.93 -8.80 -3.66
N LEU A 96 -1.89 -8.32 -2.99
CA LEU A 96 -0.55 -8.92 -3.07
C LEU A 96 -0.54 -10.37 -2.63
N PHE A 97 -1.27 -10.68 -1.55
CA PHE A 97 -1.32 -12.03 -1.01
C PHE A 97 -1.91 -13.00 -2.03
N GLU A 98 -3.05 -12.66 -2.62
CA GLU A 98 -3.69 -13.48 -3.63
C GLU A 98 -2.84 -13.58 -4.91
N ARG A 99 -2.42 -12.45 -5.47
CA ARG A 99 -1.80 -12.45 -6.80
C ARG A 99 -0.33 -12.85 -6.77
N VAL A 100 0.46 -12.26 -5.88
CA VAL A 100 1.91 -12.48 -5.85
C VAL A 100 2.26 -13.75 -5.09
N PHE A 101 1.71 -13.95 -3.90
CA PHE A 101 2.13 -15.05 -3.04
C PHE A 101 1.42 -16.38 -3.35
N ILE A 102 0.13 -16.36 -3.72
CA ILE A 102 -0.60 -17.59 -4.07
C ILE A 102 -0.46 -17.91 -5.56
N LEU A 103 -0.73 -16.96 -6.46
CA LEU A 103 -0.76 -17.21 -7.90
C LEU A 103 0.59 -17.00 -8.60
N GLY A 104 1.57 -16.35 -7.96
CA GLY A 104 2.87 -16.05 -8.56
C GLY A 104 2.84 -14.95 -9.64
N GLU A 105 1.72 -14.25 -9.78
CA GLU A 105 1.54 -13.14 -10.71
C GLU A 105 2.33 -11.92 -10.21
N HIS A 106 3.09 -11.28 -11.09
CA HIS A 106 3.93 -10.13 -10.74
C HIS A 106 3.84 -8.99 -11.75
N GLU A 107 3.01 -9.14 -12.78
CA GLU A 107 2.68 -8.08 -13.72
C GLU A 107 1.39 -7.37 -13.29
N LEU A 108 1.37 -6.05 -13.43
CA LEU A 108 0.17 -5.26 -13.13
C LEU A 108 -0.79 -5.32 -14.32
N SER A 109 -1.66 -6.33 -14.35
CA SER A 109 -2.68 -6.49 -15.38
C SER A 109 -3.69 -5.33 -15.40
N GLU A 110 -4.43 -5.17 -16.51
CA GLU A 110 -5.52 -4.19 -16.58
C GLU A 110 -6.62 -4.46 -15.55
N ASP A 111 -6.88 -5.73 -15.22
CA ASP A 111 -7.78 -6.12 -14.13
C ASP A 111 -7.26 -5.65 -12.77
N SER A 112 -5.95 -5.80 -12.51
CA SER A 112 -5.30 -5.29 -11.30
C SER A 112 -5.50 -3.77 -11.16
N LYS A 113 -5.29 -3.04 -12.27
CA LYS A 113 -5.46 -1.59 -12.30
C LYS A 113 -6.91 -1.21 -12.02
N ARG A 114 -7.88 -1.87 -12.67
CA ARG A 114 -9.31 -1.64 -12.44
C ARG A 114 -9.69 -1.92 -11.00
N TYR A 115 -9.20 -3.01 -10.41
CA TYR A 115 -9.43 -3.36 -9.02
C TYR A 115 -8.93 -2.25 -8.08
N PHE A 116 -7.69 -1.78 -8.25
CA PHE A 116 -7.15 -0.72 -7.41
C PHE A 116 -7.90 0.60 -7.55
N LEU A 117 -8.25 0.99 -8.78
CA LEU A 117 -9.01 2.21 -9.03
C LEU A 117 -10.39 2.16 -8.39
N ALA A 118 -11.14 1.07 -8.56
CA ALA A 118 -12.45 0.90 -7.96
C ALA A 118 -12.41 0.96 -6.42
N ASN A 119 -11.38 0.36 -5.81
CA ASN A 119 -11.21 0.41 -4.37
C ASN A 119 -10.81 1.80 -3.86
N ILE A 120 -9.96 2.53 -4.59
CA ILE A 120 -9.65 3.93 -4.28
C ILE A 120 -10.92 4.78 -4.33
N ASP A 121 -11.72 4.62 -5.38
CA ASP A 121 -12.96 5.38 -5.56
C ASP A 121 -13.94 5.09 -4.40
N PHE A 122 -14.09 3.82 -4.03
CA PHE A 122 -14.89 3.40 -2.87
C PHE A 122 -14.39 4.01 -1.54
N LEU A 123 -13.08 3.99 -1.29
CA LEU A 123 -12.52 4.61 -0.09
C LEU A 123 -12.80 6.12 -0.06
N LEU A 124 -12.68 6.81 -1.20
CA LEU A 124 -12.93 8.23 -1.30
C LEU A 124 -14.39 8.60 -1.06
N GLU A 125 -15.36 7.74 -1.42
CA GLU A 125 -16.77 7.94 -1.06
C GLU A 125 -16.99 7.94 0.46
N CYS A 126 -16.17 7.20 1.19
CA CYS A 126 -16.22 7.16 2.65
C CYS A 126 -15.48 8.34 3.31
N TRP A 127 -14.45 8.86 2.65
CA TRP A 127 -13.51 9.83 3.21
C TRP A 127 -13.80 11.29 2.82
N LYS A 128 -14.60 11.54 1.78
CA LYS A 128 -15.08 12.86 1.37
C LYS A 128 -16.47 13.14 1.89
#